data_AF-A0A2H0BIP9-F1
#
_entry.id   AF-A0A2H0BIP9-F1
#
_cell.length_a   1.000
_cell.length_b   1.000
_cell.length_c   1.000
_cell.angle_alpha   90.00
_cell.angle_beta   90.00
_cell.angle_gamma   90.00
#
_symmetry.space_group_name_H-M   'P 1'
#
loop_
_entity.id
_entity.type
_entity.pdbx_description
1 polymer ?
#
loop_
_entity_poly.entity_id
_entity_poly.type
_entity_poly.pdbx_seq_one_letter_code
_entity_poly.pdbx_strand_id
1 'polypeptide(L)'
;MQKIGDILKKYGDDKDKQSLSLKFSRDKYISQEFQKYGYDLAQELGDPKNVSLYIKLAKITPRGILETARNFVKDAYQVKSRPRLFMWKLKQLKNQKTKELKNEKTEVLEK
;
A
#
# COMPACT_ATOMS: atom_id res chain seq x y z
N MET A 1 2.06 -38.21 -12.23
CA MET A 1 1.37 -37.03 -12.79
C MET A 1 2.43 -36.03 -13.24
N GLN A 2 2.53 -35.78 -14.55
CA GLN A 2 3.48 -34.80 -15.09
C GLN A 2 2.97 -33.39 -14.79
N LYS A 3 3.83 -32.48 -14.31
CA LYS A 3 3.43 -31.11 -14.01
C LYS A 3 3.23 -30.34 -15.32
N ILE A 4 2.20 -29.50 -15.38
CA ILE A 4 1.87 -28.66 -16.54
C ILE A 4 3.07 -27.81 -17.00
N GLY A 5 3.95 -27.43 -16.07
CA GLY A 5 5.19 -26.70 -16.36
C GLY A 5 6.25 -27.50 -17.13
N ASP A 6 6.26 -28.83 -17.02
CA ASP A 6 7.23 -29.68 -17.73
C ASP A 6 6.85 -29.87 -19.20
N ILE A 7 5.56 -29.74 -19.54
CA ILE A 7 5.03 -29.88 -20.90
C ILE A 7 5.37 -28.66 -21.77
N LEU A 8 5.37 -27.46 -21.18
CA LEU A 8 5.70 -26.21 -21.87
C LEU A 8 7.18 -26.07 -22.22
N LYS A 9 8.08 -26.78 -21.53
CA LYS A 9 9.53 -26.74 -21.79
C LYS A 9 9.93 -27.50 -23.06
N LYS A 10 9.02 -28.33 -23.62
CA LYS A 10 9.30 -29.20 -24.77
C LYS A 10 9.06 -28.54 -26.13
N TYR A 11 8.36 -27.41 -26.21
CA TYR A 11 7.88 -26.85 -27.49
C TYR A 11 8.16 -25.35 -27.73
N GLY A 12 8.93 -24.68 -26.88
CA GLY A 12 9.20 -23.24 -27.02
C GLY A 12 10.59 -22.95 -27.58
N ASP A 13 10.62 -22.54 -28.85
CA ASP A 13 11.77 -22.04 -29.61
C ASP A 13 12.63 -21.02 -28.83
N ASP A 14 13.94 -21.10 -29.00
CA ASP A 14 14.96 -20.51 -28.12
C ASP A 14 15.15 -18.99 -28.20
N LYS A 15 14.36 -18.24 -28.99
CA LYS A 15 14.63 -16.83 -29.28
C LYS A 15 13.83 -15.77 -28.51
N ASP A 16 12.81 -16.14 -27.75
CA ASP A 16 11.89 -15.18 -27.10
C ASP A 16 11.98 -15.16 -25.56
N LYS A 17 12.95 -15.88 -24.98
CA LYS A 17 13.05 -16.13 -23.53
C LYS A 17 13.32 -14.90 -22.67
N GLN A 18 13.80 -13.78 -23.24
CA GLN A 18 14.19 -12.61 -22.46
C GLN A 18 13.08 -11.55 -22.30
N SER A 19 12.05 -11.53 -23.15
CA SER A 19 11.01 -10.48 -23.08
C SER A 19 9.73 -10.90 -22.36
N LEU A 20 9.40 -12.20 -22.30
CA LEU A 20 8.13 -12.67 -21.71
C LEU A 20 8.27 -13.15 -20.25
N SER A 21 9.50 -13.41 -19.79
CA SER A 21 9.81 -13.88 -18.42
C SER A 21 9.93 -12.74 -17.39
N LEU A 22 10.13 -11.49 -17.83
CA LEU A 22 10.33 -10.33 -16.93
C LEU A 22 9.04 -9.71 -16.37
N LYS A 23 7.86 -10.18 -16.81
CA LYS A 23 6.56 -9.69 -16.31
C LYS A 23 5.88 -10.65 -15.31
N PHE A 24 6.06 -11.97 -15.44
CA PHE A 24 5.32 -12.93 -14.61
C PHE A 24 5.97 -13.28 -13.27
N SER A 25 7.26 -13.00 -13.07
CA SER A 25 7.96 -13.36 -11.82
C SER A 25 7.97 -12.28 -10.74
N ARG A 26 7.48 -11.06 -11.03
CA ARG A 26 7.50 -9.93 -10.08
C ARG A 26 6.22 -9.80 -9.24
N ASP A 27 5.12 -10.44 -9.64
CA ASP A 27 3.83 -10.38 -8.94
C ASP A 27 3.59 -11.54 -7.96
N LYS A 28 4.60 -12.36 -7.66
CA LYS A 28 4.44 -13.52 -6.77
C LYS A 28 4.00 -13.15 -5.33
N TYR A 29 4.09 -11.87 -4.96
CA TYR A 29 3.77 -11.37 -3.62
C TYR A 29 2.70 -10.28 -3.58
N ILE A 30 2.14 -9.88 -4.72
CA ILE A 30 1.05 -8.90 -4.80
C ILE A 30 -0.21 -9.65 -5.24
N SER A 31 -0.87 -10.29 -4.27
CA SER A 31 -2.16 -10.96 -4.51
C SER A 31 -3.34 -10.09 -4.10
N GLN A 32 -3.10 -9.07 -3.27
CA GLN A 32 -4.13 -8.23 -2.67
C GLN A 32 -3.90 -6.76 -2.97
N GLU A 33 -5.00 -6.02 -3.16
CA GLU A 33 -4.98 -4.61 -3.53
C GLU A 33 -4.23 -3.74 -2.50
N PHE A 34 -4.36 -4.04 -1.20
CA PHE A 34 -3.64 -3.32 -0.16
C PHE A 34 -2.13 -3.57 -0.18
N GLN A 35 -1.67 -4.71 -0.71
CA GLN A 35 -0.23 -4.98 -0.87
C GLN A 35 0.35 -4.09 -1.96
N LYS A 36 -0.35 -4.03 -3.11
CA LYS A 36 0.02 -3.13 -4.22
C LYS A 36 0.04 -1.68 -3.74
N TYR A 37 -1.03 -1.25 -3.06
CA TYR A 37 -1.13 0.11 -2.56
C TYR A 37 -0.03 0.44 -1.53
N GLY A 38 0.25 -0.47 -0.60
CA GLY A 38 1.33 -0.27 0.37
C GLY A 38 2.70 -0.14 -0.29
N TYR A 39 2.96 -0.93 -1.34
CA TYR A 39 4.18 -0.81 -2.14
C TYR A 39 4.25 0.52 -2.88
N ASP A 40 3.20 0.88 -3.62
CA ASP A 40 3.12 2.14 -4.38
C ASP A 40 3.31 3.35 -3.44
N LEU A 41 2.66 3.33 -2.27
CA LEU A 41 2.79 4.37 -1.24
C LEU A 41 4.23 4.49 -0.73
N ALA A 42 4.93 3.38 -0.51
CA ALA A 42 6.32 3.40 -0.08
C ALA A 42 7.24 4.02 -1.14
N GLN A 43 6.99 3.73 -2.42
CA GLN A 43 7.73 4.33 -3.54
C GLN A 43 7.47 5.83 -3.62
N GLU A 44 6.21 6.26 -3.54
CA GLU A 44 5.83 7.67 -3.62
C GLU A 44 6.37 8.52 -2.47
N LEU A 45 6.47 7.94 -1.28
CA LEU A 45 7.05 8.59 -0.11
C LEU A 45 8.59 8.57 -0.12
N GLY A 46 9.21 7.83 -1.04
CA GLY A 46 10.66 7.67 -1.14
C GLY A 46 11.25 6.79 -0.03
N ASP A 47 10.48 5.82 0.47
CA ASP A 47 10.87 4.92 1.56
C ASP A 47 10.64 3.43 1.20
N PRO A 48 11.29 2.93 0.13
CA PRO A 48 11.12 1.55 -0.33
C PRO A 48 11.67 0.50 0.65
N LYS A 49 12.53 0.91 1.60
CA LYS A 49 13.09 0.02 2.62
C LYS A 49 12.03 -0.46 3.62
N ASN A 50 10.98 0.34 3.83
CA ASN A 50 9.92 0.07 4.80
C ASN A 50 8.59 -0.36 4.15
N VAL A 51 8.61 -0.95 2.95
CA VAL A 51 7.39 -1.42 2.24
C VAL A 51 6.46 -2.25 3.13
N SER A 52 7.01 -3.15 3.95
CA SER A 52 6.21 -4.02 4.85
C SER A 52 5.38 -3.21 5.86
N LEU A 53 5.89 -2.07 6.32
CA LEU A 53 5.17 -1.14 7.20
C LEU A 53 3.96 -0.54 6.48
N TYR A 54 4.15 -0.04 5.26
CA TYR A 54 3.08 0.58 4.48
C TYR A 54 2.00 -0.43 4.06
N ILE A 55 2.40 -1.65 3.71
CA ILE A 55 1.46 -2.75 3.47
C ILE A 55 0.64 -3.07 4.72
N LYS A 56 1.29 -3.14 5.89
CA LYS A 56 0.58 -3.37 7.16
C LYS A 56 -0.41 -2.23 7.44
N LEU A 57 -0.02 -0.98 7.23
CA LEU A 57 -0.90 0.19 7.37
C LEU A 57 -2.09 0.12 6.42
N ALA A 58 -1.86 -0.25 5.16
CA ALA A 58 -2.90 -0.43 4.14
C ALA A 58 -3.89 -1.55 4.49
N LYS A 59 -3.42 -2.62 5.15
CA LYS A 59 -4.26 -3.73 5.58
C LYS A 59 -5.18 -3.36 6.76
N ILE A 60 -4.71 -2.57 7.71
CA ILE A 60 -5.43 -2.30 8.98
C ILE A 60 -6.15 -0.96 9.01
N THR A 61 -5.75 0.00 8.16
CA THR A 61 -6.29 1.37 8.19
C THR A 61 -7.26 1.56 7.03
N PRO A 62 -8.46 2.14 7.27
CA PRO A 62 -9.40 2.45 6.20
C PRO A 62 -8.78 3.30 5.09
N ARG A 63 -9.10 2.96 3.83
CA ARG A 63 -8.52 3.60 2.64
C ARG A 63 -8.66 5.12 2.63
N GLY A 64 -9.82 5.64 3.03
CA GLY A 64 -10.05 7.10 3.05
C GLY A 64 -9.08 7.87 3.95
N ILE A 65 -8.68 7.30 5.09
CA ILE A 65 -7.70 7.95 5.99
C ILE A 65 -6.31 7.95 5.35
N LEU A 66 -5.93 6.85 4.72
CA LEU A 66 -4.63 6.72 4.05
C LEU A 66 -4.51 7.65 2.85
N GLU A 67 -5.55 7.72 2.01
CA GLU A 67 -5.60 8.61 0.83
C GLU A 67 -5.57 10.08 1.26
N THR A 68 -6.29 10.45 2.32
CA THR A 68 -6.24 11.81 2.87
C THR A 68 -4.83 12.18 3.35
N ALA A 69 -4.15 11.26 4.06
CA ALA A 69 -2.77 11.48 4.48
C ALA A 69 -1.79 11.54 3.29
N ARG A 70 -2.00 10.70 2.27
CA ARG A 70 -1.19 10.66 1.05
C ARG A 70 -1.32 11.96 0.25
N ASN A 71 -2.55 12.44 0.02
CA ASN A 71 -2.83 13.70 -0.68
C ASN A 71 -2.19 14.89 0.05
N PHE A 72 -2.31 14.94 1.38
CA PHE A 72 -1.66 15.99 2.18
C PHE A 72 -0.13 16.05 1.97
N VAL A 73 0.52 14.89 1.86
CA VAL A 73 1.97 14.84 1.61
C VAL A 73 2.29 15.17 0.15
N LYS A 74 1.41 14.80 -0.78
CA LYS A 74 1.53 15.13 -2.20
C LYS A 74 1.57 16.64 -2.43
N ASP A 75 0.70 17.37 -1.73
CA ASP A 75 0.59 18.84 -1.85
C ASP A 75 1.71 19.59 -1.12
N ALA A 76 2.43 18.93 -0.21
CA ALA A 76 3.49 19.56 0.57
C ALA A 76 4.78 19.76 -0.26
N TYR A 77 5.12 21.03 -0.51
CA TYR A 77 6.39 21.46 -1.11
C TYR A 77 7.49 21.59 -0.04
N GLN A 78 8.74 21.26 -0.39
CA GLN A 78 9.94 21.43 0.46
C GLN A 78 9.90 20.72 1.84
N VAL A 79 9.52 19.44 1.87
CA VAL A 79 9.50 18.65 3.11
C VAL A 79 10.82 17.90 3.32
N LYS A 80 11.45 18.05 4.49
CA LYS A 80 12.69 17.33 4.86
C LYS A 80 12.54 15.80 4.78
N SER A 81 11.36 15.27 5.08
CA SER A 81 11.09 13.82 5.05
C SER A 81 9.59 13.56 4.86
N ARG A 82 9.20 13.21 3.62
CA ARG A 82 7.83 12.84 3.25
C ARG A 82 7.27 11.65 4.07
N PRO A 83 8.06 10.59 4.37
CA PRO A 83 7.59 9.48 5.22
C PRO A 83 7.17 9.92 6.63
N ARG A 84 7.95 10.82 7.24
CA ARG A 84 7.64 11.32 8.59
C ARG A 84 6.40 12.20 8.60
N LEU A 85 6.25 13.06 7.58
CA LEU A 85 5.04 13.89 7.42
C LEU A 85 3.80 13.02 7.25
N PHE A 86 3.90 11.96 6.44
CA PHE A 86 2.83 10.98 6.26
C PHE A 86 2.42 10.34 7.59
N MET A 87 3.39 9.81 8.35
CA MET A 87 3.12 9.16 9.64
C MET A 87 2.50 10.12 10.66
N TRP A 88 3.00 11.36 10.71
CA TRP A 88 2.43 12.41 11.57
C TRP A 88 0.98 12.71 11.19
N LYS A 89 0.69 12.92 9.90
CA LYS A 89 -0.67 13.22 9.44
C LYS A 89 -1.62 12.05 9.67
N LEU A 90 -1.17 10.82 9.42
CA LEU A 90 -1.93 9.60 9.69
C LEU A 90 -2.34 9.52 11.17
N LYS A 91 -1.42 9.83 12.09
CA LYS A 91 -1.69 9.87 13.54
C LYS A 91 -2.74 10.94 13.88
N GLN A 92 -2.63 12.14 13.30
CA GLN A 92 -3.62 13.21 13.50
C GLN A 92 -5.02 12.78 13.07
N LEU A 93 -5.16 12.22 11.86
CA LEU A 93 -6.45 11.76 11.34
C LEU A 93 -7.09 10.65 12.20
N LYS A 94 -6.27 9.70 12.69
CA LYS A 94 -6.76 8.65 13.60
C LYS A 94 -7.29 9.24 14.91
N ASN A 95 -6.58 10.21 15.48
CA ASN A 95 -6.99 10.85 16.72
C ASN A 95 -8.27 11.69 16.55
N GLN A 96 -8.44 12.38 15.43
CA GLN A 96 -9.65 13.14 15.12
C GLN A 96 -10.86 12.22 15.07
N LYS A 97 -10.76 11.11 14.33
CA LYS A 97 -11.84 10.11 14.24
C LYS A 97 -12.21 9.51 15.60
N THR A 98 -11.23 9.28 16.47
CA THR A 98 -11.51 8.82 17.84
C THR A 98 -12.22 9.86 18.70
N LYS A 99 -11.96 11.15 18.50
CA LYS A 99 -12.66 12.23 19.22
C LYS A 99 -14.10 12.37 18.74
N GLU A 100 -14.32 12.36 17.43
CA GLU A 100 -15.66 12.42 16.81
C GLU A 100 -16.56 11.31 17.37
N LEU A 101 -16.06 10.07 17.38
CA LEU A 101 -16.79 8.91 17.94
C LEU A 101 -17.09 9.02 19.45
N LYS A 102 -16.35 9.83 20.21
CA LYS A 102 -16.63 10.06 21.63
C LYS A 102 -17.72 11.10 21.80
N ASN A 103 -17.63 12.19 21.05
CA ASN A 103 -18.59 13.29 21.11
C ASN A 103 -20.01 12.82 20.72
N GLU A 104 -20.12 12.05 19.63
CA GLU A 104 -21.38 11.46 19.18
C GLU A 104 -22.03 10.56 20.25
N LYS A 105 -21.23 9.82 21.03
CA LYS A 105 -21.75 8.96 22.11
C LYS A 105 -22.28 9.77 23.29
N THR A 106 -21.61 10.85 23.67
CA THR A 106 -22.09 11.75 24.73
C THR A 106 -23.42 12.42 24.35
N GLU A 107 -23.57 12.89 23.10
CA GLU A 107 -24.80 13.56 22.64
C GLU A 107 -26.03 12.63 22.56
N VAL A 108 -25.82 11.33 22.36
CA VAL A 108 -26.90 10.33 22.35
C VAL A 108 -27.32 9.91 23.76
N LEU A 109 -26.44 10.03 24.75
CA LEU A 109 -26.77 9.74 26.16
C LEU A 109 -27.49 10.90 26.87
N GLU A 110 -27.38 12.12 26.35
CA GLU A 110 -28.03 13.32 26.89
C GLU A 110 -29.41 13.61 26.27
N LYS A 111 -29.86 12.80 25.29
CA LYS A 111 -31.19 12.86 24.66
C LYS A 111 -32.06 11.70 25.13
#